data_AF-A0AAU4M106-F1
#
_entry.id   AF-A0AAU4M106-F1
#
_cell.length_a   1.000
_cell.length_b   1.000
_cell.length_c   1.000
_cell.angle_alpha   90.00
_cell.angle_beta   90.00
_cell.angle_gamma   90.00
#
_symmetry.space_group_name_H-M   'P 1'
#
loop_
_entity.id
_entity.type
_entity.pdbx_description
1 polymer ?
#
loop_
_entity_poly.entity_id
_entity_poly.type
_entity_poly.pdbx_seq_one_letter_code
_entity_poly.pdbx_strand_id
1 'polypeptide(L)'
;MLFDNPDAMLICAFKRDNALCEPDPDATAPRQYDCRPGCGNAVRTDTHARQLLARADEIDQLAASTPGPLGKRLRINANKLRATADTHDATAQPAEAIA
;
A
#
# COMPACT_ATOMS: atom_id res chain seq x y z
N MET A 1 -12.90 11.93 4.34
CA MET A 1 -11.58 12.49 4.76
C MET A 1 -10.48 11.61 4.18
N LEU A 2 -9.35 12.19 3.78
CA LEU A 2 -8.19 11.47 3.25
C LEU A 2 -7.07 11.47 4.28
N PHE A 3 -6.44 10.32 4.51
CA PHE A 3 -5.31 10.18 5.42
C PHE A 3 -4.17 9.47 4.71
N ASP A 4 -3.00 10.08 4.67
CA ASP A 4 -1.80 9.43 4.14
C ASP A 4 -1.13 8.59 5.23
N ASN A 5 -0.91 7.30 4.96
CA ASN A 5 -0.18 6.40 5.83
C ASN A 5 1.19 6.08 5.19
N PRO A 6 2.26 6.78 5.60
CA PRO A 6 3.57 6.62 4.99
C PRO A 6 4.19 5.24 5.26
N ASP A 7 3.86 4.61 6.40
CA ASP A 7 4.37 3.27 6.74
C ASP A 7 3.75 2.17 5.86
N ALA A 8 2.52 2.40 5.39
CA ALA A 8 1.80 1.50 4.49
C ALA A 8 1.89 1.93 3.01
N MET A 9 2.49 3.09 2.72
CA MET A 9 2.62 3.68 1.38
C MET A 9 1.27 3.72 0.64
N LEU A 10 0.26 4.29 1.30
CA LEU A 10 -1.10 4.42 0.76
C LEU A 10 -1.87 5.55 1.44
N ILE A 11 -2.86 6.08 0.70
CA ILE A 11 -3.87 7.01 1.20
C ILE A 11 -5.14 6.22 1.52
N CYS A 12 -5.73 6.54 2.65
CA CYS A 12 -6.98 5.98 3.13
C CYS A 12 -8.10 6.99 2.95
N ALA A 13 -9.02 6.66 2.04
CA ALA A 13 -10.24 7.41 1.82
C ALA A 13 -11.34 6.96 2.80
N PHE A 14 -11.50 7.69 3.89
CA PHE A 14 -12.64 7.45 4.78
C PHE A 14 -13.90 8.11 4.23
N LYS A 15 -14.87 7.27 3.88
CA LYS A 15 -16.24 7.67 3.57
C LYS A 15 -17.19 6.70 4.27
N ARG A 16 -17.87 7.14 5.33
CA ARG A 16 -18.77 6.31 6.16
C ARG A 16 -19.73 5.45 5.33
N ASP A 17 -20.34 6.03 4.31
CA ASP A 17 -21.34 5.35 3.47
C ASP A 17 -20.74 4.23 2.57
N ASN A 18 -19.44 4.29 2.26
CA ASN A 18 -18.77 3.38 1.33
C ASN A 18 -17.49 2.74 1.95
N ALA A 19 -17.31 2.82 3.27
CA ALA A 19 -16.14 2.29 3.95
C ALA A 19 -16.26 0.76 4.05
N LEU A 20 -15.97 0.06 2.95
CA LEU A 20 -16.08 -1.40 2.83
C LEU A 20 -15.27 -2.17 3.88
N CYS A 21 -14.29 -1.52 4.50
CA CYS A 21 -13.39 -2.11 5.50
C CYS A 21 -13.50 -1.45 6.89
N GLU A 22 -14.51 -0.61 7.14
CA GLU A 22 -14.84 -0.14 8.50
C GLU A 22 -16.02 -0.97 9.03
N PRO A 23 -15.78 -1.90 9.98
CA PRO A 23 -16.82 -2.81 10.46
C PRO A 23 -17.76 -2.20 11.51
N ASP A 24 -17.46 -1.00 12.04
CA ASP A 24 -18.21 -0.38 13.14
C ASP A 24 -19.23 0.66 12.62
N PRO A 25 -20.55 0.39 12.75
CA PRO A 25 -21.60 1.30 12.27
C PRO A 25 -21.63 2.64 13.02
N ASP A 26 -21.02 2.74 14.20
CA ASP A 26 -20.98 3.94 15.04
C ASP A 26 -19.65 4.72 14.92
N ALA A 27 -18.75 4.31 14.01
CA ALA A 27 -17.50 5.02 13.77
C ALA A 27 -17.74 6.47 13.33
N THR A 28 -17.24 7.42 14.12
CA THR A 28 -17.31 8.87 13.85
C THR A 28 -16.00 9.42 13.30
N ALA A 29 -14.93 8.64 13.32
CA ALA A 29 -13.62 8.97 12.76
C ALA A 29 -12.95 7.70 12.20
N PRO A 30 -12.17 7.81 11.12
CA PRO A 30 -11.49 6.66 10.54
C PRO A 30 -10.41 6.10 11.44
N ARG A 31 -10.34 4.78 11.48
CA ARG A 31 -9.17 4.08 11.97
C ARG A 31 -8.13 3.99 10.86
N GLN A 32 -7.04 4.75 11.00
CA GLN A 32 -5.95 4.79 10.02
C GLN A 32 -5.31 3.41 9.76
N TYR A 33 -5.43 2.48 10.70
CA TYR A 33 -4.92 1.10 10.59
C TYR A 33 -5.86 0.12 9.86
N ASP A 34 -7.14 0.46 9.64
CA ASP A 34 -8.11 -0.45 9.01
C ASP A 34 -8.12 -0.37 7.47
N CYS A 35 -7.29 0.52 6.94
CA CYS A 35 -7.06 0.69 5.53
C CYS A 35 -6.07 -0.36 5.02
N ARG A 36 -6.60 -1.55 4.71
CA ARG A 36 -5.80 -2.69 4.27
C ARG A 36 -5.68 -2.74 2.74
N PRO A 37 -4.58 -3.28 2.21
CA PRO A 37 -4.49 -3.63 0.80
C PRO A 37 -5.68 -4.50 0.37
N GLY A 38 -6.39 -4.10 -0.70
CA GLY A 38 -7.58 -4.79 -1.22
C GLY A 38 -8.91 -4.16 -0.82
N CYS A 39 -8.91 -3.18 0.09
CA CYS A 39 -10.08 -2.37 0.36
C CYS A 39 -10.21 -1.25 -0.68
N GLY A 40 -11.43 -1.01 -1.19
CA GLY A 40 -11.69 0.03 -2.21
C GLY A 40 -11.45 1.48 -1.74
N ASN A 41 -11.06 1.67 -0.49
CA ASN A 41 -10.66 2.95 0.09
C ASN A 41 -9.14 3.18 0.12
N ALA A 42 -8.32 2.21 -0.30
CA ALA A 42 -6.87 2.35 -0.36
C ALA A 42 -6.44 2.87 -1.75
N VAL A 43 -5.92 4.09 -1.79
CA VAL A 43 -5.43 4.75 -3.00
C VAL A 43 -3.91 4.90 -2.90
N ARG A 44 -3.20 4.78 -4.02
CA ARG A 44 -1.76 5.04 -4.09
C ARG A 44 -1.48 6.14 -5.12
N THR A 45 -0.33 6.78 -4.95
CA THR A 45 0.20 7.79 -5.86
C THR A 45 1.51 7.27 -6.44
N ASP A 46 2.01 7.90 -7.50
CA ASP A 46 3.33 7.60 -8.08
C ASP A 46 4.46 7.71 -7.05
N THR A 47 4.31 8.61 -6.06
CA THR A 47 5.27 8.71 -4.95
C THR A 47 5.23 7.46 -4.07
N HIS A 48 4.04 6.94 -3.77
CA HIS A 48 3.90 5.68 -3.03
C HIS A 48 4.47 4.49 -3.80
N ALA A 49 4.26 4.42 -5.13
CA ALA A 49 4.86 3.38 -5.97
C ALA A 49 6.39 3.40 -5.91
N ARG A 50 7.01 4.59 -6.03
CA ARG A 50 8.47 4.73 -5.88
C ARG A 50 8.97 4.34 -4.49
N GLN A 51 8.23 4.69 -3.43
CA GLN A 51 8.58 4.30 -2.07
C GLN A 51 8.48 2.79 -1.85
N LEU A 52 7.48 2.12 -2.43
CA LEU A 52 7.34 0.66 -2.41
C LEU A 52 8.56 -0.02 -3.04
N LEU A 53 9.04 0.50 -4.19
CA LEU A 53 10.24 -0.02 -4.86
C LEU A 53 11.50 0.17 -4.01
N ALA A 54 11.71 1.39 -3.48
CA ALA A 54 12.85 1.67 -2.60
C ALA A 54 12.86 0.75 -1.37
N ARG A 55 11.69 0.53 -0.75
CA ARG A 55 11.55 -0.36 0.40
C ARG A 55 11.79 -1.82 0.03
N ALA A 56 11.37 -2.27 -1.15
CA ALA A 56 11.65 -3.61 -1.63
C ALA A 56 13.16 -3.86 -1.77
N ASP A 57 13.89 -2.87 -2.27
CA ASP A 57 15.34 -2.96 -2.45
C ASP A 57 16.08 -3.00 -1.10
N GLU A 58 15.67 -2.20 -0.12
CA GLU A 58 16.19 -2.28 1.25
C GLU A 58 15.98 -3.68 1.86
N ILE A 59 14.79 -4.26 1.68
CA ILE A 59 14.47 -5.60 2.20
C ILE A 59 15.31 -6.67 1.50
N ASP A 60 15.59 -6.53 0.21
CA ASP A 60 16.43 -7.47 -0.53
C ASP A 60 17.90 -7.41 -0.11
N GLN A 61 18.42 -6.20 0.17
CA GLN A 61 19.75 -6.05 0.76
C GLN A 61 19.84 -6.77 2.11
N LEU A 62 18.80 -6.63 2.95
CA LEU A 62 18.73 -7.37 4.21
C LEU A 62 18.61 -8.88 3.98
N ALA A 63 17.80 -9.30 3.01
CA ALA A 63 17.62 -10.71 2.66
C ALA A 63 18.93 -11.37 2.19
N ALA A 64 19.79 -10.64 1.46
CA ALA A 64 21.08 -11.13 0.99
C ALA A 64 22.03 -11.49 2.15
N SER A 65 21.94 -10.78 3.27
CA SER A 65 22.73 -11.04 4.48
C SER A 65 22.05 -12.01 5.47
N THR A 66 20.79 -12.39 5.21
CA THR A 66 19.99 -13.21 6.14
C THR A 66 19.85 -14.65 5.61
N PRO A 67 20.48 -15.66 6.25
CA PRO A 67 20.43 -17.03 5.76
C PRO A 67 19.08 -17.71 6.04
N GLY A 68 18.85 -18.81 5.31
CA GLY A 68 17.80 -19.77 5.64
C GLY A 68 16.37 -19.25 5.45
N PRO A 69 15.41 -19.72 6.26
CA PRO A 69 13.99 -19.41 6.09
C PRO A 69 13.67 -17.91 6.22
N LEU A 70 14.43 -17.17 7.03
CA LEU A 70 14.19 -15.74 7.22
C LEU A 70 14.53 -14.92 5.97
N GLY A 71 15.67 -15.19 5.31
CA GLY A 71 16.01 -14.57 4.03
C GLY A 71 14.96 -14.83 2.95
N LYS A 72 14.42 -16.06 2.89
CA LYS A 72 13.31 -16.39 1.97
C LYS A 72 12.05 -15.56 2.26
N ARG A 73 11.67 -15.39 3.54
CA ARG A 73 10.51 -14.58 3.93
C ARG A 73 10.69 -13.09 3.60
N LEU A 74 11.89 -12.56 3.80
CA LEU A 74 12.22 -11.18 3.40
C LEU A 74 12.07 -11.00 1.90
N ARG A 75 12.61 -11.91 1.10
CA ARG A 75 12.51 -11.86 -0.37
C ARG A 75 11.06 -11.96 -0.87
N ILE A 76 10.24 -12.79 -0.22
CA ILE A 76 8.78 -12.83 -0.48
C ILE A 76 8.13 -11.48 -0.16
N ASN A 77 8.54 -10.81 0.92
CA ASN A 77 8.02 -9.49 1.27
C ASN A 77 8.40 -8.44 0.21
N ALA A 78 9.69 -8.36 -0.16
CA ALA A 78 10.15 -7.47 -1.23
C ALA A 78 9.37 -7.67 -2.54
N ASN A 79 9.15 -8.92 -2.94
CA ASN A 79 8.35 -9.23 -4.14
C ASN A 79 6.89 -8.76 -4.05
N LYS A 80 6.27 -8.80 -2.87
CA LYS A 80 4.90 -8.26 -2.68
C LYS A 80 4.86 -6.75 -2.85
N LEU A 81 5.87 -6.04 -2.35
CA LEU A 81 5.97 -4.59 -2.53
C LEU A 81 6.15 -4.23 -4.00
N ARG A 82 7.04 -4.93 -4.73
CA ARG A 82 7.22 -4.76 -6.18
C ARG A 82 5.92 -5.01 -6.94
N ALA A 83 5.26 -6.14 -6.70
CA ALA A 83 3.99 -6.45 -7.36
C ALA A 83 2.91 -5.38 -7.10
N THR A 84 2.92 -4.74 -5.93
CA THR A 84 2.00 -3.64 -5.61
C THR A 84 2.32 -2.39 -6.42
N ALA A 85 3.61 -2.04 -6.54
CA ALA A 85 4.06 -0.93 -7.39
C ALA A 85 3.78 -1.20 -8.87
N ASP A 86 4.10 -2.41 -9.36
CA ASP A 86 3.84 -2.81 -10.75
C ASP A 86 2.35 -2.75 -11.10
N THR A 87 1.48 -3.19 -10.17
CA THR A 87 0.02 -3.09 -10.34
C THR A 87 -0.44 -1.64 -10.41
N HIS A 88 0.11 -0.78 -9.55
CA HIS A 88 -0.17 0.66 -9.60
C HIS A 88 0.22 1.22 -10.97
N ASP A 89 1.47 1.02 -11.41
CA ASP A 89 1.97 1.58 -12.66
C ASP A 89 1.24 1.05 -13.89
N ALA A 90 0.81 -0.22 -13.87
CA ALA A 90 0.01 -0.81 -14.95
C ALA A 90 -1.43 -0.26 -15.04
N THR A 91 -1.96 0.30 -13.96
CA THR A 91 -3.33 0.83 -13.87
C THR A 91 -3.38 2.34 -13.75
N ALA A 92 -2.23 2.99 -13.56
CA ALA A 92 -2.12 4.43 -13.38
C ALA A 92 -2.56 5.14 -14.66
N GLN A 93 -3.45 6.11 -14.49
CA GLN A 93 -3.84 7.02 -15.56
C GLN A 93 -3.43 8.43 -15.16
N PRO A 94 -2.74 9.18 -16.04
CA PRO A 94 -2.45 10.57 -15.77
C PRO A 94 -3.78 11.33 -15.68
N ALA A 95 -3.86 12.34 -14.81
CA ALA A 95 -5.08 13.12 -14.60
C ALA A 95 -5.63 13.72 -15.91
N GLU A 96 -4.74 14.03 -16.85
CA GLU A 96 -5.04 14.57 -18.19
C GLU A 96 -5.77 13.57 -19.10
N ALA A 97 -5.66 12.26 -18.86
CA ALA A 97 -6.30 11.23 -19.66
C ALA A 97 -7.75 10.93 -19.24
N ILE A 98 -8.24 11.56 -18.16
CA ILE A 98 -9.57 11.32 -17.56
C ILE A 98 -10.50 12.53 -17.77
N ALA A 99 -10.04 13.55 -18.53
CA ALA A 99 -10.76 14.79 -18.83
C ALA A 99 -11.57 14.72 -20.13
#